data_AF-A0A662P950-F1
#
_entry.id   AF-A0A662P950-F1
#
_cell.length_a   1.000
_cell.length_b   1.000
_cell.length_c   1.000
_cell.angle_alpha   90.00
_cell.angle_beta   90.00
_cell.angle_gamma   90.00
#
_symmetry.space_group_name_H-M   'P 1'
#
loop_
_entity.id
_entity.type
_entity.pdbx_description
1 polymer ?
#
loop_
_entity_poly.entity_id
_entity_poly.type
_entity_poly.pdbx_seq_one_letter_code
_entity_poly.pdbx_strand_id
1 'polypeptide(L)'
;MKPLIIRDTNEKIYPTKIICLARTYRKHAEEMGSELPTEPILFLKPPSAVIYSSDYIVFPEISKEIHYEGELAVIIGKNGKNIPKDEA
;
A
#
# COMPACT_ATOMS: atom_id res chain seq x y z
N MET A 1 0.47 -8.76 -16.22
CA MET A 1 0.54 -7.88 -15.03
C MET A 1 1.13 -6.55 -15.48
N LYS A 2 0.51 -5.42 -15.13
CA LYS A 2 0.99 -4.08 -15.52
C LYS A 2 2.26 -3.73 -14.71
N PRO A 3 3.36 -3.24 -15.33
CA PRO A 3 4.50 -2.74 -14.58
C PRO A 3 4.16 -1.44 -13.84
N LEU A 4 4.82 -1.14 -12.73
CA LEU A 4 4.93 0.20 -12.18
C LEU A 4 6.07 0.93 -12.90
N ILE A 5 5.85 2.18 -13.29
CA ILE A 5 6.88 3.03 -13.89
C ILE A 5 7.33 4.02 -12.82
N ILE A 6 8.59 3.96 -12.41
CA ILE A 6 9.13 4.96 -11.49
C ILE A 6 9.23 6.28 -12.26
N ARG A 7 8.62 7.32 -11.67
CA ARG A 7 8.67 8.67 -12.22
C ARG A 7 10.14 9.09 -12.38
N ASP A 8 10.45 9.73 -13.50
CA ASP A 8 11.77 10.31 -13.79
C ASP A 8 12.93 9.32 -14.04
N THR A 9 12.73 7.98 -13.93
CA THR A 9 13.79 7.00 -14.23
C THR A 9 13.48 6.05 -15.39
N ASN A 10 12.25 6.07 -15.94
CA ASN A 10 11.73 5.10 -16.93
C ASN A 10 11.86 3.62 -16.51
N GLU A 11 12.23 3.35 -15.25
CA GLU A 11 12.41 2.01 -14.73
C GLU A 11 11.05 1.33 -14.55
N LYS A 12 10.96 0.07 -14.98
CA LYS A 12 9.76 -0.75 -14.91
C LYS A 12 9.91 -1.81 -13.83
N ILE A 13 8.99 -1.84 -12.89
CA ILE A 13 8.97 -2.83 -11.81
C ILE A 13 7.71 -3.67 -11.90
N TYR A 14 7.83 -4.96 -11.60
CA TYR A 14 6.71 -5.90 -11.55
C TYR A 14 6.50 -6.34 -10.10
N PRO A 15 5.62 -5.67 -9.34
CA PRO A 15 5.39 -6.02 -7.94
C PRO A 15 4.80 -7.42 -7.84
N THR A 16 5.36 -8.25 -6.97
CA THR A 16 4.86 -9.61 -6.70
C THR A 16 3.80 -9.65 -5.60
N LYS A 17 3.78 -8.62 -4.75
CA LYS A 17 2.82 -8.41 -3.67
C LYS A 17 2.82 -6.94 -3.26
N ILE A 18 1.74 -6.49 -2.64
CA ILE A 18 1.64 -5.19 -1.98
C ILE A 18 1.36 -5.48 -0.50
N ILE A 19 2.22 -4.99 0.38
CA ILE A 19 2.08 -5.12 1.83
C ILE A 19 1.61 -3.76 2.36
N CYS A 20 0.48 -3.74 3.05
CA CYS A 20 -0.11 -2.53 3.60
C CYS A 20 -0.04 -2.57 5.13
N LEU A 21 -0.04 -1.38 5.75
CA LEU A 21 -0.07 -1.22 7.20
C LEU A 21 -1.35 -0.49 7.60
N ALA A 22 -2.17 -1.09 8.43
CA ALA A 22 -3.38 -0.44 8.93
C ALA A 22 -3.08 0.44 10.14
N ARG A 23 -3.79 1.57 10.25
CA ARG A 23 -3.89 2.40 11.47
C ARG A 23 -2.55 2.97 11.95
N THR A 24 -1.71 3.41 11.02
CA THR A 24 -0.36 3.95 11.29
C THR A 24 -0.35 5.43 11.70
N TYR A 25 -1.40 6.18 11.40
CA TYR A 25 -1.53 7.59 11.78
C TYR A 25 -2.47 7.71 12.99
N ARG A 26 -1.98 8.32 14.09
CA ARG A 26 -2.73 8.50 15.34
C ARG A 26 -4.10 9.14 15.12
N LYS A 27 -4.15 10.23 14.36
CA LYS A 27 -5.40 10.96 14.08
C LYS A 27 -6.44 10.07 13.37
N HIS A 28 -5.99 9.23 12.44
CA HIS A 28 -6.87 8.30 11.74
C HIS A 28 -7.35 7.16 12.64
N ALA A 29 -6.49 6.67 13.55
CA ALA A 29 -6.92 5.68 14.54
C ALA A 29 -8.00 6.24 15.50
N GLU A 30 -7.86 7.51 15.90
CA GLU A 30 -8.84 8.23 16.73
C GLU A 30 -10.18 8.43 16.00
N GLU A 31 -10.17 8.75 14.70
CA GLU A 31 -11.38 8.89 13.86
C GLU A 31 -12.22 7.61 13.83
N MET A 32 -11.59 6.44 13.88
CA MET A 32 -12.26 5.13 13.91
C MET A 32 -12.68 4.70 15.34
N GLY A 33 -12.51 5.55 16.36
CA GLY A 33 -12.85 5.24 17.75
C GLY A 33 -12.08 4.06 18.34
N SER A 34 -10.88 3.80 17.82
CA SER A 34 -10.15 2.55 18.08
C SER A 34 -8.76 2.85 18.68
N GLU A 35 -8.29 2.00 19.59
CA GLU A 35 -6.95 2.17 20.23
C GLU A 35 -5.81 1.94 19.25
N LEU A 36 -4.75 2.75 19.33
CA LEU A 36 -3.55 2.55 18.54
C LEU A 36 -2.99 1.14 18.77
N PRO A 37 -2.77 0.35 17.72
CA PRO A 37 -2.26 -1.00 17.90
C PRO A 37 -0.82 -0.96 18.42
N THR A 38 -0.50 -1.85 19.36
CA THR A 38 0.85 -1.99 19.93
C THR A 38 1.83 -2.69 18.99
N GLU A 39 1.30 -3.43 18.01
CA GLU A 39 2.05 -4.09 16.95
C GLU A 39 1.49 -3.71 15.57
N PRO A 40 2.31 -3.72 14.50
CA PRO A 40 1.83 -3.41 13.16
C PRO A 40 0.76 -4.39 12.67
N ILE A 41 -0.36 -3.86 12.19
CA ILE A 41 -1.40 -4.66 11.53
C ILE A 41 -1.08 -4.69 10.04
N LEU A 42 -0.71 -5.87 9.54
CA LEU A 42 -0.36 -6.09 8.14
C LEU A 42 -1.48 -6.76 7.37
N PHE A 43 -1.69 -6.33 6.13
CA PHE A 43 -2.55 -7.01 5.17
C PHE A 43 -1.97 -6.94 3.77
N LEU A 44 -2.52 -7.73 2.85
CA LEU A 44 -2.03 -7.85 1.49
C LEU A 44 -3.06 -7.35 0.47
N LYS A 45 -2.58 -6.65 -0.55
CA LYS A 45 -3.32 -6.45 -1.80
C LYS A 45 -2.61 -7.23 -2.92
N PRO A 46 -3.37 -7.90 -3.79
CA PRO A 46 -2.78 -8.61 -4.91
C PRO A 46 -2.22 -7.60 -5.94
N PRO A 47 -1.17 -7.97 -6.72
CA PRO A 47 -0.66 -7.12 -7.80
C PRO A 47 -1.71 -6.72 -8.85
N SER A 48 -2.79 -7.50 -8.98
CA SER A 48 -3.92 -7.18 -9.87
C SER A 48 -4.71 -5.93 -9.45
N ALA A 49 -4.52 -5.43 -8.22
CA ALA A 49 -5.16 -4.21 -7.73
C ALA A 49 -4.48 -2.91 -8.20
N VAL A 50 -3.31 -2.99 -8.85
CA VAL A 50 -2.56 -1.82 -9.32
C VAL A 50 -3.21 -1.24 -10.57
N ILE A 51 -3.40 0.09 -10.56
CA ILE A 51 -3.78 0.91 -11.72
C ILE A 51 -2.77 2.05 -11.90
N TYR A 52 -2.72 2.67 -13.08
CA TYR A 52 -1.80 3.77 -13.33
C TYR A 52 -2.32 5.11 -12.80
N SER A 53 -1.42 6.08 -12.66
CA SER A 53 -1.83 7.46 -12.44
C SER A 53 -2.81 7.88 -13.53
N SER A 54 -3.92 8.50 -13.13
CA SER A 54 -5.00 8.94 -14.01
C SER A 54 -5.86 7.82 -14.62
N ASP A 55 -5.66 6.54 -14.27
CA ASP A 55 -6.64 5.49 -14.58
C ASP A 55 -7.90 5.65 -13.71
N TYR A 56 -9.00 5.05 -14.14
CA TYR A 56 -10.26 5.03 -13.39
C TYR A 56 -10.24 3.97 -12.28
N ILE A 57 -10.77 4.33 -11.10
CA ILE A 57 -11.14 3.37 -10.06
C ILE A 57 -12.53 2.83 -10.42
N VAL A 58 -12.64 1.52 -10.65
CA VAL A 58 -13.92 0.86 -10.92
C VAL A 58 -14.59 0.50 -9.60
N PHE A 59 -15.79 1.02 -9.38
CA PHE A 59 -16.56 0.77 -8.16
C PHE A 59 -17.25 -0.59 -8.31
N PRO A 60 -16.97 -1.58 -7.45
CA PRO A 60 -17.59 -2.89 -7.57
C PRO A 60 -19.06 -2.82 -7.14
N GLU A 61 -19.95 -3.44 -7.92
CA GLU A 61 -21.41 -3.41 -7.69
C GLU A 61 -21.84 -3.95 -6.32
N ILE A 62 -21.04 -4.86 -5.74
CA ILE A 62 -21.30 -5.42 -4.41
C ILE A 62 -21.12 -4.39 -3.28
N SER A 63 -20.35 -3.32 -3.51
CA SER A 63 -20.09 -2.34 -2.48
C SER A 63 -21.07 -1.17 -2.51
N LYS A 64 -21.56 -0.78 -1.33
CA LYS A 64 -22.38 0.43 -1.14
C LYS A 64 -21.56 1.62 -0.63
N GLU A 65 -20.32 1.37 -0.23
CA GLU A 65 -19.46 2.35 0.40
C GLU A 65 -18.00 2.09 0.03
N ILE A 66 -17.32 3.12 -0.45
CA ILE A 66 -15.91 3.05 -0.84
C ILE A 66 -15.21 4.27 -0.28
N HIS A 67 -14.11 4.04 0.42
CA HIS A 67 -13.29 5.08 1.02
C HIS A 67 -12.00 5.27 0.23
N TYR A 68 -11.43 6.45 0.34
CA TYR A 68 -10.09 6.74 -0.18
C TYR A 68 -9.10 6.78 0.99
N GLU A 69 -7.93 6.17 0.81
CA GLU A 69 -6.85 6.17 1.79
C GLU A 69 -5.57 6.62 1.08
N GLY A 70 -5.10 7.82 1.43
CA GLY A 70 -3.85 8.36 0.90
C GLY A 70 -2.66 7.83 1.71
N GLU A 71 -1.75 7.12 1.07
CA GLU A 71 -0.61 6.50 1.72
C GLU A 71 0.71 6.83 1.02
N LEU A 72 1.81 6.83 1.80
CA LEU A 72 3.15 6.77 1.25
C LEU A 72 3.47 5.33 0.87
N ALA A 73 3.77 5.10 -0.42
CA ALA A 73 4.22 3.81 -0.92
C ALA A 73 5.75 3.75 -1.00
N VAL A 74 6.33 2.62 -0.59
CA VAL A 74 7.76 2.32 -0.72
C VAL A 74 7.96 1.12 -1.64
N ILE A 75 8.94 1.23 -2.54
CA ILE A 75 9.34 0.14 -3.42
C ILE A 75 10.58 -0.54 -2.84
N ILE A 76 10.48 -1.85 -2.56
CA ILE A 76 11.61 -2.64 -2.09
C ILE A 76 12.46 -3.09 -3.28
N GLY A 77 13.62 -2.46 -3.47
CA GLY A 77 14.53 -2.74 -4.59
C GLY A 77 15.46 -3.95 -4.39
N LYS A 78 15.62 -4.42 -3.14
CA LYS A 78 16.50 -5.55 -2.80
C LYS A 78 15.77 -6.53 -1.88
N ASN A 79 15.87 -7.82 -2.20
CA ASN A 79 15.33 -8.87 -1.34
C ASN A 79 16.07 -8.92 0.00
N GLY A 80 15.35 -9.24 1.07
CA GLY A 80 15.90 -9.31 2.41
C GLY A 80 15.00 -10.09 3.36
N LYS A 81 15.57 -10.51 4.48
CA LYS A 81 14.87 -11.18 5.59
C LYS A 81 15.55 -10.77 6.90
N ASN A 82 14.77 -10.44 7.93
CA ASN A 82 15.27 -10.00 9.24
C ASN A 82 16.25 -8.82 9.13
N ILE A 83 15.88 -7.81 8.34
CA ILE A 83 16.74 -6.65 8.07
C ILE A 83 16.79 -5.75 9.31
N PRO A 84 17.98 -5.41 9.83
CA PRO A 84 18.14 -4.44 10.91
C PRO A 84 17.57 -3.07 10.54
N LYS A 85 17.08 -2.32 11.53
CA LYS A 85 16.43 -1.02 11.30
C LYS A 85 17.35 0.00 10.62
N ASP A 86 18.63 -0.04 10.94
CA ASP A 86 19.68 0.82 10.39
C ASP A 86 20.14 0.41 8.98
N GLU A 87 19.72 -0.76 8.50
CA GLU A 87 19.96 -1.27 7.15
C GLU A 87 18.70 -1.27 6.26
N ALA A 88 17.57 -0.78 6.79
CA ALA A 88 16.30 -0.66 6.07
C ALA A 88 16.23 0.66 5.29
#